data_AF-A0A3D5M4T2-F1
#
_entry.id   AF-A0A3D5M4T2-F1
#
_cell.length_a   1.000
_cell.length_b   1.000
_cell.length_c   1.000
_cell.angle_alpha   90.00
_cell.angle_beta   90.00
_cell.angle_gamma   90.00
#
_symmetry.space_group_name_H-M   'P 1'
#
loop_
_entity.id
_entity.type
_entity.pdbx_description
1 polymer ?
#
loop_
_entity_poly.entity_id
_entity_poly.type
_entity_poly.pdbx_seq_one_letter_code
_entity_poly.pdbx_strand_id
1 'polypeptide(L)'
;MLPGESILGVSQDQTTIWIADSRIERGKNELRIRGIDTREGKSIGPVTRLPLGADPSGESFREFESPELHPILLGDMQYFNDRLMVPTVAGLEWFHLKSGTSLKFLTWPHESTGGSIFPISNDGQEWGLIHRGDLTRETKSHLEVWTTSDVRVQPSEKR
;
A
#
# COMPACT_ATOMS: atom_id res chain seq x y z
N MET A 1 8.54 -12.38 -16.39
CA MET A 1 8.38 -11.19 -15.53
C MET A 1 9.62 -10.34 -15.69
N LEU A 2 9.45 -9.04 -15.91
CA LEU A 2 10.58 -8.11 -15.89
C LEU A 2 11.07 -7.97 -14.44
N PRO A 3 12.36 -7.64 -14.19
CA PRO A 3 12.81 -7.28 -12.85
C PRO A 3 11.93 -6.16 -12.29
N GLY A 4 11.41 -6.34 -11.07
CA GLY A 4 10.51 -5.38 -10.42
C GLY A 4 9.01 -5.58 -10.70
N GLU A 5 8.61 -6.61 -11.45
CA GLU A 5 7.21 -7.03 -11.46
C GLU A 5 6.93 -8.03 -10.32
N SER A 6 5.78 -7.88 -9.66
CA SER A 6 5.32 -8.79 -8.62
C SER A 6 3.87 -9.18 -8.85
N ILE A 7 3.57 -10.47 -8.72
CA ILE A 7 2.19 -10.97 -8.69
C ILE A 7 1.62 -10.56 -7.34
N LEU A 8 0.54 -9.80 -7.36
CA LEU A 8 -0.15 -9.35 -6.16
C LEU A 8 -1.15 -10.40 -5.66
N GLY A 9 -1.90 -11.00 -6.58
CA GLY A 9 -2.97 -11.94 -6.26
C GLY A 9 -3.94 -12.11 -7.42
N VAL A 10 -5.05 -12.80 -7.12
CA VAL A 10 -6.12 -13.10 -8.08
C VAL A 10 -7.41 -12.40 -7.65
N SER A 11 -8.19 -11.89 -8.60
CA SER A 11 -9.53 -11.34 -8.34
C SER A 11 -10.44 -12.35 -7.64
N GLN A 12 -11.43 -11.83 -6.91
CA GLN A 12 -12.36 -12.68 -6.16
C GLN A 12 -13.13 -13.66 -7.06
N ASP A 13 -13.45 -13.23 -8.28
CA ASP A 13 -14.09 -14.04 -9.31
C ASP A 13 -13.12 -15.00 -10.04
N GLN A 14 -11.83 -15.02 -9.66
CA GLN A 14 -10.76 -15.84 -10.24
C GLN A 14 -10.46 -15.59 -11.72
N THR A 15 -10.97 -14.49 -12.28
CA THR A 15 -10.81 -14.17 -13.70
C THR A 15 -9.56 -13.36 -14.01
N THR A 16 -8.95 -12.73 -13.01
CA THR A 16 -7.87 -11.75 -13.21
C THR A 16 -6.70 -12.01 -12.26
N ILE A 17 -5.48 -12.11 -12.79
CA ILE A 17 -4.25 -11.99 -12.01
C ILE A 17 -3.79 -10.53 -12.03
N TRP A 18 -3.57 -9.95 -10.85
CA TRP A 18 -3.05 -8.60 -10.70
C TRP A 18 -1.53 -8.61 -10.60
N ILE A 19 -0.88 -7.77 -11.40
CA ILE A 19 0.58 -7.61 -11.43
C ILE A 19 0.91 -6.14 -11.17
N ALA A 20 1.82 -5.91 -10.21
CA ALA A 20 2.40 -4.60 -9.95
C ALA A 20 3.78 -4.48 -10.58
N ASP A 21 4.07 -3.33 -11.17
CA ASP A 21 5.43 -2.90 -11.48
C ASP A 21 5.91 -1.96 -10.38
N SER A 22 6.76 -2.48 -9.49
CA SER A 22 7.29 -1.77 -8.32
C SER A 22 8.51 -0.90 -8.67
N ARG A 23 8.90 -0.81 -9.94
CA ARG A 23 9.90 0.17 -10.41
C ARG A 23 9.25 1.54 -10.49
N ILE A 24 9.03 2.14 -9.34
CA ILE A 24 8.51 3.50 -9.25
C ILE A 24 9.60 4.44 -9.77
N GLU A 25 9.33 5.04 -10.92
CA GLU A 25 10.24 6.01 -11.53
C GLU A 25 10.32 7.26 -10.64
N ARG A 26 11.56 7.72 -10.40
CA ARG A 26 11.81 8.93 -9.61
C ARG A 26 11.02 10.12 -10.17
N GLY A 27 10.26 10.80 -9.31
CA GLY A 27 9.48 11.98 -9.66
C GLY A 27 8.13 11.70 -10.34
N LYS A 28 7.77 10.43 -10.60
CA LYS A 28 6.42 10.08 -11.07
C LYS A 28 5.49 9.67 -9.95
N ASN A 29 6.02 9.15 -8.83
CA ASN A 29 5.29 8.72 -7.63
C ASN A 29 4.01 7.93 -7.97
N GLU A 30 4.10 7.07 -8.99
CA GLU A 30 2.99 6.27 -9.48
C GLU A 30 3.35 4.79 -9.38
N LEU A 31 2.41 4.00 -8.88
CA LEU A 31 2.49 2.56 -8.96
C LEU A 31 1.69 2.10 -10.19
N ARG A 32 2.31 1.30 -11.05
CA ARG A 32 1.67 0.77 -12.26
C ARG A 32 1.15 -0.62 -11.98
N ILE A 33 -0.15 -0.81 -12.19
CA ILE A 33 -0.85 -2.07 -12.01
C ILE A 33 -1.46 -2.52 -13.33
N ARG A 34 -1.36 -3.81 -13.65
CA ARG A 34 -2.04 -4.41 -14.79
C ARG A 34 -2.74 -5.70 -14.39
N GLY A 35 -3.93 -5.90 -14.95
CA GLY A 35 -4.66 -7.16 -14.85
C GLY A 35 -4.38 -8.05 -16.04
N ILE A 36 -4.30 -9.36 -15.82
CA ILE A 36 -4.20 -10.40 -16.83
C ILE A 36 -5.39 -11.35 -16.69
N ASP A 37 -6.15 -11.54 -17.77
CA ASP A 37 -7.24 -12.52 -17.84
C ASP A 37 -6.64 -13.93 -17.69
N THR A 38 -7.13 -14.70 -16.73
CA THR A 38 -6.63 -16.04 -16.42
C THR A 38 -6.95 -17.07 -17.50
N ARG A 39 -7.97 -16.82 -18.31
CA ARG A 39 -8.45 -17.73 -19.37
C ARG A 39 -7.69 -17.49 -20.67
N GLU A 40 -7.43 -16.23 -21.00
CA GLU A 40 -6.78 -15.84 -22.26
C GLU A 40 -5.28 -15.56 -22.12
N GLY A 41 -4.78 -15.32 -20.89
CA GLY A 41 -3.40 -14.90 -20.65
C GLY A 41 -3.09 -13.50 -21.17
N LYS A 42 -4.10 -12.68 -21.45
CA LYS A 42 -3.99 -11.35 -22.05
C LYS A 42 -4.34 -10.25 -21.05
N SER A 43 -3.87 -9.04 -21.30
CA SER A 43 -4.22 -7.91 -20.44
C SER A 43 -5.70 -7.53 -20.61
N ILE A 44 -6.39 -7.30 -19.48
CA ILE A 44 -7.82 -6.95 -19.46
C ILE A 44 -8.10 -5.47 -19.75
N GLY A 45 -7.07 -4.65 -19.99
CA GLY A 45 -7.24 -3.22 -20.21
C GLY A 45 -5.93 -2.44 -20.19
N PRO A 46 -6.00 -1.10 -20.15
CA PRO A 46 -4.82 -0.26 -19.97
C PRO A 46 -4.20 -0.48 -18.59
N VAL A 47 -2.92 -0.11 -18.46
CA VAL A 47 -2.23 -0.08 -17.17
C VAL A 47 -2.90 0.96 -16.26
N THR A 48 -3.37 0.51 -15.11
CA THR A 48 -3.87 1.37 -14.03
C THR A 48 -2.68 2.06 -13.37
N ARG A 49 -2.77 3.38 -13.21
CA ARG A 49 -1.76 4.19 -12.51
C ARG A 49 -2.34 4.66 -11.20
N LEU A 50 -1.74 4.22 -10.09
CA LEU A 50 -2.14 4.61 -8.76
C LEU A 50 -1.20 5.72 -8.29
N PRO A 51 -1.70 6.96 -8.10
CA PRO A 51 -0.88 8.04 -7.56
C PRO A 51 -0.57 7.73 -6.09
N LEU A 52 0.71 7.69 -5.73
CA LEU A 52 1.14 7.52 -4.36
C LEU A 52 1.20 8.90 -3.71
N GLY A 53 0.49 9.09 -2.59
CA GLY A 53 0.29 10.42 -2.00
C GLY A 53 1.52 11.09 -1.41
N ALA A 54 2.71 10.50 -1.53
CA ALA A 54 3.92 11.07 -0.97
C ALA A 54 5.06 11.12 -1.97
N ASP A 55 5.52 12.33 -2.25
CA ASP A 55 6.79 12.58 -2.92
C ASP A 55 7.90 12.64 -1.86
N PRO A 56 8.89 11.72 -1.86
CA PRO A 56 10.05 11.84 -0.98
C PRO A 56 10.87 13.12 -1.21
N SER A 57 10.60 13.86 -2.30
CA SER A 57 11.19 15.17 -2.58
C SER A 57 10.33 16.37 -2.18
N GLY A 58 9.14 16.15 -1.60
CA GLY A 58 8.09 17.17 -1.45
C GLY A 58 7.95 17.86 -0.08
N GLU A 59 8.64 17.42 0.98
CA GLU A 59 8.62 18.12 2.27
C GLU A 59 10.03 18.38 2.80
N SER A 60 10.21 19.55 3.40
CA SER A 60 11.46 20.03 3.99
C SER A 60 11.86 19.17 5.19
N PHE A 61 12.61 18.11 4.94
CA PHE A 61 13.48 17.50 5.95
C PHE A 61 14.53 18.55 6.33
N ARG A 62 14.20 19.40 7.30
CA ARG A 62 15.19 20.26 7.93
C ARG A 62 16.18 19.37 8.68
N GLU A 63 17.44 19.53 8.30
CA GLU A 63 18.63 19.15 9.06
C GLU A 63 18.86 17.65 9.26
N PHE A 64 19.02 16.90 8.18
CA PHE A 64 19.94 15.76 8.17
C PHE A 64 20.86 15.87 6.96
N GLU A 65 22.17 15.94 7.23
CA GLU A 65 23.22 15.98 6.21
C GLU A 65 23.27 14.65 5.45
N SER A 66 22.59 14.65 4.30
CA SER A 66 22.73 13.80 3.11
C SER A 66 21.32 13.61 2.56
N PRO A 67 21.03 13.92 1.28
CA PRO A 67 19.75 13.59 0.68
C PRO A 67 19.71 12.07 0.43
N GLU A 68 19.70 11.28 1.51
CA GLU A 68 19.47 9.85 1.44
C GLU A 68 18.09 9.66 0.81
N LEU A 69 18.07 9.12 -0.40
CA LEU A 69 16.84 8.84 -1.13
C LEU A 69 15.98 7.89 -0.28
N HIS A 70 14.92 8.42 0.32
CA HIS A 70 13.97 7.59 1.05
C HIS A 70 13.17 6.74 0.05
N PRO A 71 13.06 5.42 0.27
CA PRO A 71 12.27 4.56 -0.60
C PRO A 71 10.80 4.95 -0.50
N ILE A 72 10.12 5.08 -1.64
CA ILE A 72 8.71 5.48 -1.71
C ILE A 72 7.81 4.44 -1.03
N LEU A 73 8.14 3.16 -1.19
CA LEU A 73 7.49 2.05 -0.50
C LEU A 73 8.31 1.67 0.72
N LEU A 74 7.67 1.65 1.87
CA LEU A 74 8.28 1.26 3.14
C LEU A 74 7.92 -0.18 3.53
N GLY A 75 7.41 -0.98 2.59
CA GLY A 75 6.95 -2.33 2.86
C GLY A 75 6.44 -3.07 1.64
N ASP A 76 6.01 -4.31 1.87
CA ASP A 76 5.36 -5.14 0.86
C ASP A 76 3.91 -4.73 0.66
N MET A 77 3.48 -4.66 -0.61
CA MET A 77 2.08 -4.43 -0.94
C MET A 77 1.24 -5.66 -0.63
N GLN A 78 0.02 -5.46 -0.15
CA GLN A 78 -0.88 -6.56 0.20
C GLN A 78 -2.20 -6.44 -0.54
N TYR A 79 -2.65 -7.53 -1.14
CA TYR A 79 -3.84 -7.58 -1.97
C TYR A 79 -4.99 -8.31 -1.24
N PHE A 80 -6.17 -7.69 -1.22
CA PHE A 80 -7.38 -8.18 -0.55
C PHE A 80 -8.62 -7.84 -1.37
N ASN A 81 -9.30 -8.84 -1.93
CA ASN A 81 -10.62 -8.68 -2.57
C ASN A 81 -10.72 -7.44 -3.50
N ASP A 82 -9.92 -7.41 -4.57
CA ASP A 82 -9.80 -6.30 -5.53
C ASP A 82 -9.28 -4.97 -4.94
N ARG A 83 -8.81 -4.96 -3.69
CA ARG A 83 -8.14 -3.84 -3.05
C ARG A 83 -6.66 -4.12 -2.86
N LEU A 84 -5.86 -3.07 -2.93
CA LEU A 84 -4.43 -3.09 -2.70
C LEU A 84 -4.11 -2.12 -1.56
N MET A 85 -3.50 -2.64 -0.50
CA MET A 85 -2.89 -1.82 0.53
C MET A 85 -1.43 -1.57 0.15
N VAL A 86 -1.05 -0.30 0.09
CA VAL A 86 0.26 0.17 -0.32
C VAL A 86 0.93 0.90 0.85
N PRO A 87 2.05 0.40 1.39
CA PRO A 87 2.82 1.07 2.44
C PRO A 87 3.72 2.15 1.83
N THR A 88 3.25 3.39 1.77
CA THR A 88 3.98 4.56 1.25
C THR A 88 4.74 5.30 2.36
N VAL A 89 5.60 6.27 2.05
CA VAL A 89 6.22 7.10 3.10
C VAL A 89 5.23 7.96 3.90
N ALA A 90 4.05 8.31 3.36
CA ALA A 90 3.01 9.02 4.12
C ALA A 90 2.20 8.10 5.05
N GLY A 91 2.29 6.78 4.87
CA GLY A 91 1.45 5.82 5.58
C GLY A 91 0.92 4.71 4.68
N LEU A 92 -0.06 3.98 5.20
CA LEU A 92 -0.75 2.92 4.49
C LEU A 92 -1.93 3.49 3.70
N GLU A 93 -1.95 3.27 2.40
CA GLU A 93 -3.04 3.71 1.51
C GLU A 93 -3.75 2.53 0.87
N TRP A 94 -5.08 2.58 0.83
CA TRP A 94 -5.92 1.58 0.18
C TRP A 94 -6.39 2.04 -1.19
N PHE A 95 -6.11 1.25 -2.22
CA PHE A 95 -6.60 1.45 -3.59
C PHE A 95 -7.56 0.36 -4.01
N HIS A 96 -8.62 0.72 -4.71
CA HIS A 96 -9.51 -0.23 -5.36
C HIS A 96 -9.05 -0.43 -6.82
N LEU A 97 -8.56 -1.63 -7.18
CA LEU A 97 -7.87 -1.84 -8.45
C LEU A 97 -8.76 -1.70 -9.70
N LYS A 98 -10.06 -1.98 -9.57
CA LYS A 98 -11.02 -1.83 -10.67
C LYS A 98 -11.41 -0.38 -10.93
N SER A 99 -11.43 0.47 -9.91
CA SER A 99 -11.88 1.88 -10.04
C SER A 99 -10.73 2.90 -9.96
N GLY A 100 -9.54 2.49 -9.51
CA GLY A 100 -8.39 3.38 -9.29
C GLY A 100 -8.55 4.34 -8.11
N THR A 101 -9.67 4.30 -7.40
CA THR A 101 -9.98 5.19 -6.28
C THR A 101 -9.24 4.77 -5.01
N SER A 102 -8.76 5.73 -4.22
CA SER A 102 -8.25 5.48 -2.87
C SER A 102 -9.28 5.80 -1.79
N LEU A 103 -9.19 5.09 -0.66
CA LEU A 103 -10.21 5.09 0.40
C LEU A 103 -9.76 5.80 1.70
N LYS A 104 -8.50 5.66 2.11
CA LYS A 104 -7.97 6.23 3.36
C LYS A 104 -6.44 6.12 3.45
N PHE A 105 -5.80 7.12 4.05
CA PHE A 105 -4.45 7.03 4.60
C PHE A 105 -4.51 6.70 6.09
N LEU A 106 -3.74 5.70 6.51
CA LEU A 106 -3.41 5.47 7.91
C LEU A 106 -1.96 5.91 8.12
N THR A 107 -1.71 6.81 9.07
CA THR A 107 -0.35 7.23 9.39
C THR A 107 0.48 6.04 9.84
N TRP A 108 1.77 6.04 9.51
CA TRP A 108 2.68 5.13 10.19
C TRP A 108 2.65 5.38 11.70
N PRO A 109 2.81 4.32 12.51
CA PRO A 109 3.10 4.46 13.92
C PRO A 109 4.32 5.36 14.11
N HIS A 110 4.31 6.18 15.18
CA HIS A 110 5.20 7.33 15.40
C HIS A 110 6.71 7.04 15.30
N GLU A 111 7.11 5.77 15.31
CA GLU A 111 8.51 5.30 15.30
C GLU A 111 8.82 4.32 14.14
N SER A 112 7.85 4.06 13.26
CA SER A 112 8.02 3.09 12.18
C SER A 112 8.71 3.73 10.97
N THR A 113 9.73 3.04 10.44
CA THR A 113 10.34 3.36 9.14
C THR A 113 9.82 2.45 8.03
N GLY A 114 8.74 1.74 8.30
CA GLY A 114 8.18 0.74 7.40
C GLY A 114 7.87 -0.58 8.07
N GLY A 115 7.43 -1.54 7.27
CA GLY A 115 7.08 -2.85 7.79
C GLY A 115 6.50 -3.78 6.74
N SER A 116 6.27 -5.02 7.15
CA SER A 116 5.53 -6.00 6.36
C SER A 116 4.14 -6.13 6.94
N ILE A 117 3.14 -6.02 6.06
CA ILE A 117 1.73 -6.19 6.42
C ILE A 117 1.30 -7.58 6.03
N PHE A 118 0.42 -8.22 6.81
CA PHE A 118 -0.12 -9.52 6.46
C PHE A 118 -1.60 -9.66 6.89
N PRO A 119 -2.42 -10.33 6.08
CA PRO A 119 -3.79 -10.68 6.46
C PRO A 119 -3.79 -11.49 7.75
N ILE A 120 -4.63 -11.09 8.70
CA ILE A 120 -5.06 -11.99 9.79
C ILE A 120 -6.40 -12.61 9.42
N SER A 121 -7.27 -11.86 8.75
CA SER A 121 -8.57 -12.33 8.27
C SER A 121 -8.64 -12.38 6.74
N ASN A 122 -9.47 -13.29 6.20
CA ASN A 122 -9.69 -13.46 4.76
C ASN A 122 -10.54 -12.34 4.13
N ASP A 123 -11.32 -11.62 4.94
CA ASP A 123 -12.17 -10.51 4.52
C ASP A 123 -11.44 -9.16 4.52
N GLY A 124 -10.16 -9.14 4.91
CA GLY A 124 -9.31 -7.95 4.96
C GLY A 124 -9.72 -6.95 6.03
N GLN A 125 -10.56 -7.35 6.99
CA GLN A 125 -10.97 -6.50 8.11
C GLN A 125 -9.93 -6.48 9.24
N GLU A 126 -9.06 -7.49 9.33
CA GLU A 126 -8.00 -7.58 10.32
C GLU A 126 -6.65 -7.87 9.65
N TRP A 127 -5.65 -7.09 10.01
CA TRP A 127 -4.29 -7.26 9.49
C TRP A 127 -3.26 -7.03 10.59
N GLY A 128 -2.17 -7.77 10.47
CA GLY A 128 -0.99 -7.60 11.31
C GLY A 128 0.04 -6.73 10.58
N LEU A 129 0.76 -5.91 11.33
CA LEU A 129 1.90 -5.15 10.85
C LEU A 129 3.13 -5.52 11.66
N ILE A 130 4.19 -6.01 11.01
CA ILE A 130 5.52 -6.13 11.61
C ILE A 130 6.32 -4.90 11.24
N HIS A 131 6.69 -4.13 12.25
CA HIS A 131 7.37 -2.85 12.09
C HIS A 131 8.86 -3.12 12.02
N ARG A 132 9.53 -2.42 11.09
CA ARG A 132 10.98 -2.38 11.06
C ARG A 132 11.44 -1.25 11.96
N GLY A 133 12.11 -1.58 13.06
CA GLY A 133 12.89 -0.61 13.82
C GLY A 133 14.11 -0.15 13.03
N ASP A 134 14.50 1.10 13.25
CA ASP A 134 15.70 1.70 12.70
C ASP A 134 16.65 2.02 13.85
N LEU A 135 17.75 1.26 13.91
CA LEU A 135 18.77 1.41 14.95
C LEU A 135 19.44 2.79 14.90
N THR A 136 19.47 3.46 13.74
CA THR A 136 20.05 4.80 13.61
C THR A 136 19.15 5.88 14.21
N ARG A 137 17.86 5.58 14.39
CA ARG A 137 16.83 6.45 14.98
C ARG A 137 16.38 6.01 16.37
N GLU A 138 17.07 5.02 16.94
CA GLU A 138 16.76 4.41 18.26
C GLU A 138 15.33 3.85 18.37
N THR A 139 14.68 3.48 17.26
CA THR A 139 13.32 2.94 17.27
C THR A 139 13.31 1.42 17.41
N LYS A 140 12.24 0.86 18.02
CA LYS A 140 12.12 -0.59 18.27
C LYS A 140 11.14 -1.26 17.29
N SER A 141 11.54 -2.41 16.75
CA SER A 141 10.62 -3.30 16.01
C SER A 141 9.55 -3.86 16.94
N HIS A 142 8.31 -3.91 16.47
CA HIS A 142 7.17 -4.48 17.19
C HIS A 142 6.12 -5.01 16.21
N LEU A 143 5.18 -5.78 16.75
CA LEU A 143 4.05 -6.34 16.03
C LEU A 143 2.77 -5.67 16.51
N GLU A 144 1.97 -5.16 15.58
CA GLU A 144 0.65 -4.60 15.85
C GLU A 144 -0.45 -5.35 15.10
N VAL A 145 -1.67 -5.29 15.64
CA VAL A 145 -2.88 -5.79 15.00
C VAL A 145 -3.83 -4.62 14.81
N TRP A 146 -4.31 -4.47 13.58
CA TRP A 146 -5.20 -3.39 13.17
C TRP A 146 -6.49 -3.97 12.63
N THR A 147 -7.60 -3.31 12.95
CA THR A 147 -8.91 -3.71 12.45
C THR A 147 -9.63 -2.50 11.83
N THR A 148 -10.32 -2.70 10.71
CA THR A 148 -11.35 -1.75 10.28
C THR A 148 -12.56 -1.93 11.19
N SER A 149 -12.62 -1.17 12.29
CA SER A 149 -13.90 -1.01 12.97
C SER A 149 -14.83 -0.28 12.00
N ASP A 150 -15.95 -0.89 11.61
CA ASP A 150 -17.05 -0.15 11.02
C ASP A 150 -17.36 1.02 11.96
N VAL A 151 -16.89 2.23 11.62
CA VAL A 151 -17.40 3.44 12.24
C VAL A 151 -18.82 3.57 11.70
N ARG A 152 -19.76 2.85 12.32
CA ARG A 152 -21.16 3.21 12.27
C ARG A 152 -21.23 4.58 12.92
N VAL A 153 -21.16 5.63 12.11
CA VAL A 153 -21.65 6.93 12.49
C VAL A 153 -23.11 6.69 12.87
N GLN A 154 -23.38 6.53 14.17
CA GLN A 154 -24.74 6.61 14.65
C GLN A 154 -25.23 7.99 14.21
N PRO A 155 -26.33 8.07 13.44
CA PRO A 155 -26.91 9.38 13.16
C PRO A 155 -27.20 10.00 14.53
N SER A 156 -26.65 11.18 14.78
CA SER A 156 -26.96 11.93 15.99
C SER A 156 -28.48 12.01 16.08
N GLU A 157 -29.07 11.33 17.06
CA GLU A 157 -30.48 11.52 17.37
C GLU A 157 -30.62 12.99 17.79
N LYS A 158 -31.14 13.80 16.87
CA LYS A 158 -31.76 15.06 17.25
C LYS A 158 -33.06 14.70 17.94
N ARG A 159 -33.08 14.76 19.27
CA ARG A 159 -34.17 15.35 20.05
C ARG A 159 -33.81 15.48 21.52
#